data_AF-A0A380FHT4-F1
#
_entry.id   AF-A0A380FHT4-F1
#
_cell.length_a   1.000
_cell.length_b   1.000
_cell.length_c   1.000
_cell.angle_alpha   90.00
_cell.angle_beta   90.00
_cell.angle_gamma   90.00
#
_symmetry.space_group_name_H-M   'P 1'
#
loop_
_entity.id
_entity.type
_entity.pdbx_description
1 polymer ?
#
loop_
_entity_poly.entity_id
_entity_poly.type
_entity_poly.pdbx_seq_one_letter_code
_entity_poly.pdbx_strand_id
1 'polypeptide(L)'
;MSDRFIKFNDEQLDAKQVMMLQDLARLLLKNEQTQVKIQKFPYYDPIQNILITSSFWSHRESDIETMGLKTDVLLAAYGYKLMDETVVHEVIHNDEFEHPNFFQQLFKLLEDMRVFKFYYVRKTFDNKCHTKT
;
A
#
# COMPACT_ATOMS: atom_id res chain seq x y z
N MET A 1 12.34 16.76 39.90
CA MET A 1 12.02 17.33 38.58
C MET A 1 12.76 16.51 37.54
N SER A 2 12.21 15.35 37.16
CA SER A 2 12.78 14.47 36.13
C SER A 2 11.84 14.52 34.94
N ASP A 3 12.04 15.50 34.06
CA ASP A 3 11.36 15.55 32.78
C ASP A 3 11.88 14.42 31.89
N ARG A 4 11.30 13.23 32.08
CA ARG A 4 11.43 12.11 31.18
C ARG A 4 10.54 12.42 29.97
N PHE A 5 11.02 13.31 29.09
CA PHE A 5 10.38 13.53 27.80
C PHE A 5 10.39 12.21 27.03
N ILE A 6 9.25 11.57 26.94
CA ILE A 6 9.08 10.49 25.99
C ILE A 6 9.06 11.17 24.62
N LYS A 7 10.14 11.04 23.87
CA LYS A 7 10.21 11.43 22.46
C LYS A 7 9.33 10.48 21.65
N PHE A 8 8.01 10.64 21.78
CA PHE A 8 7.08 10.07 20.83
C PHE A 8 7.19 10.90 19.55
N ASN A 9 7.85 10.34 18.54
CA ASN A 9 7.62 10.70 17.14
C ASN A 9 8.38 11.89 16.52
N ASP A 10 9.67 12.08 16.81
CA ASP A 10 10.55 12.90 15.96
C ASP A 10 11.16 12.06 14.80
N GLU A 11 10.38 11.17 14.18
CA GLU A 11 10.78 10.62 12.88
C GLU A 11 10.67 11.75 11.85
N GLN A 12 11.80 12.37 11.51
CA GLN A 12 11.90 13.24 10.35
C GLN A 12 11.73 12.36 9.10
N LEU A 13 10.50 12.30 8.61
CA LEU A 13 10.20 11.71 7.31
C LEU A 13 10.99 12.49 6.24
N ASP A 14 11.76 11.79 5.41
CA ASP A 14 12.45 12.40 4.29
C ASP A 14 11.41 12.99 3.31
N ALA A 15 11.32 14.32 3.29
CA ALA A 15 10.38 15.04 2.44
C ALA A 15 10.52 14.66 0.95
N LYS A 16 11.74 14.36 0.49
CA LYS A 16 11.97 13.92 -0.91
C LYS A 16 11.32 12.56 -1.17
N GLN A 17 11.43 11.65 -0.22
CA GLN A 17 10.84 10.33 -0.32
C GLN A 17 9.31 10.42 -0.32
N VAL A 18 8.72 11.22 0.58
CA VAL A 18 7.27 11.45 0.61
C VAL A 18 6.77 12.07 -0.70
N MET A 19 7.46 13.10 -1.23
CA MET A 19 7.11 13.71 -2.51
C MET A 19 7.14 12.69 -3.66
N MET A 20 8.20 11.88 -3.74
CA MET A 20 8.33 10.83 -4.75
C MET A 20 7.18 9.81 -4.68
N LEU A 21 6.85 9.34 -3.47
CA LEU A 21 5.75 8.39 -3.26
C LEU A 21 4.41 9.01 -3.62
N GLN A 22 4.23 10.30 -3.32
CA GLN A 22 3.02 11.04 -3.67
C GLN A 22 2.86 11.19 -5.18
N ASP A 23 3.92 11.53 -5.91
CA ASP A 23 3.87 11.61 -7.38
C ASP A 23 3.59 10.23 -8.01
N LEU A 24 4.17 9.16 -7.45
CA LEU A 24 3.86 7.80 -7.86
C LEU A 24 2.39 7.44 -7.60
N ALA A 25 1.86 7.76 -6.42
CA ALA A 25 0.47 7.51 -6.05
C ALA A 25 -0.50 8.24 -6.98
N ARG A 26 -0.25 9.53 -7.27
CA ARG A 26 -1.05 10.34 -8.20
C ARG A 26 -1.08 9.77 -9.60
N LEU A 27 0.09 9.34 -10.11
CA LEU A 27 0.19 8.72 -11.44
C LEU A 27 -0.58 7.41 -11.50
N LEU A 28 -0.44 6.57 -10.47
CA LEU A 28 -1.13 5.28 -10.43
C LEU A 28 -2.63 5.47 -10.25
N LEU A 29 -3.09 6.31 -9.32
CA LEU A 29 -4.52 6.52 -9.04
C LEU A 29 -5.21 7.45 -10.04
N LYS A 30 -4.46 8.15 -10.89
CA LYS A 30 -4.95 9.19 -11.81
C LYS A 30 -5.70 10.30 -11.08
N ASN A 31 -5.20 10.70 -9.91
CA ASN A 31 -5.78 11.74 -9.08
C ASN A 31 -4.67 12.64 -8.53
N GLU A 32 -4.65 13.90 -8.98
CA GLU A 32 -3.60 14.88 -8.64
C GLU A 32 -3.63 15.31 -7.17
N GLN A 33 -4.78 15.18 -6.51
CA GLN A 33 -4.96 15.57 -5.12
C GLN A 33 -4.54 14.48 -4.13
N THR A 34 -4.15 13.29 -4.61
CA THR A 34 -3.76 12.19 -3.73
C THR A 34 -2.56 12.59 -2.87
N GLN A 35 -2.69 12.34 -1.56
CA GLN A 35 -1.63 12.56 -0.58
C GLN A 35 -1.07 11.22 -0.10
N VAL A 36 0.19 11.22 0.33
CA VAL A 36 0.82 10.05 0.96
C VAL A 36 1.13 10.31 2.43
N LYS A 37 0.80 9.34 3.28
CA LYS A 37 1.18 9.33 4.70
C LYS A 37 1.88 8.02 5.05
N ILE A 38 2.66 8.05 6.11
CA ILE A 38 3.27 6.86 6.70
C ILE A 38 2.50 6.53 7.99
N GLN A 39 1.97 5.32 8.08
CA GLN A 39 1.32 4.78 9.28
C GLN A 39 1.66 3.30 9.41
N LYS A 40 1.09 2.62 10.40
CA LYS A 40 1.42 1.22 10.70
C LYS A 40 1.14 0.25 9.54
N PHE A 41 0.01 0.40 8.86
CA PHE A 41 -0.45 -0.54 7.83
C PHE A 41 -0.74 0.17 6.51
N PRO A 42 -0.33 -0.39 5.37
CA PRO A 42 -0.52 0.24 4.07
C PRO A 42 -1.93 0.00 3.54
N TYR A 43 -2.60 1.05 3.07
CA TYR A 43 -3.89 0.99 2.37
C TYR A 43 -4.16 2.30 1.63
N TYR A 44 -5.16 2.33 0.76
CA TYR A 44 -5.64 3.56 0.15
C TYR A 44 -7.05 3.87 0.64
N ASP A 45 -7.25 5.09 1.11
CA ASP A 45 -8.57 5.63 1.48
C ASP A 45 -9.11 6.45 0.30
N PRO A 46 -10.11 5.94 -0.45
CA PRO A 46 -10.68 6.64 -1.58
C PRO A 46 -11.57 7.83 -1.19
N ILE A 47 -12.08 7.86 0.05
CA ILE A 47 -12.95 8.94 0.55
C ILE A 47 -12.11 10.18 0.85
N GLN A 48 -11.00 10.00 1.58
CA GLN A 48 -10.08 11.09 1.89
C GLN A 48 -9.04 11.32 0.79
N ASN A 49 -8.92 10.40 -0.18
CA ASN A 49 -7.90 10.41 -1.21
C ASN A 49 -6.47 10.41 -0.63
N ILE A 50 -6.26 9.57 0.40
CA ILE A 50 -5.00 9.44 1.11
C ILE A 50 -4.50 8.02 0.95
N LEU A 51 -3.29 7.88 0.41
CA LEU A 51 -2.58 6.61 0.39
C LEU A 51 -1.65 6.52 1.60
N ILE A 52 -1.76 5.42 2.33
CA ILE A 52 -0.96 5.14 3.50
C ILE A 52 0.07 4.07 3.16
N THR A 53 1.32 4.34 3.50
CA THR A 53 2.46 3.44 3.40
C THR A 53 2.87 2.97 4.79
N SER A 54 3.53 1.81 4.88
CA SER A 54 3.85 1.19 6.16
C SER A 54 5.12 1.75 6.78
N SER A 55 5.05 2.10 8.05
CA SER A 55 6.20 2.38 8.92
C SER A 55 7.04 1.13 9.22
N PHE A 56 6.65 -0.05 8.72
CA PHE A 56 7.43 -1.28 8.81
C PHE A 56 8.80 -1.18 8.10
N TRP A 57 8.85 -0.34 7.06
CA TRP A 57 10.05 -0.13 6.26
C TRP A 57 11.02 0.88 6.90
N SER A 58 10.54 1.68 7.85
CA SER A 58 11.34 2.68 8.56
C SER A 58 12.58 2.04 9.20
N HIS A 59 13.68 2.80 9.22
CA HIS A 59 14.96 2.42 9.83
C HIS A 59 15.67 1.21 9.21
N ARG A 60 15.24 0.75 8.02
CA ARG A 60 15.98 -0.25 7.23
C ARG A 60 17.04 0.43 6.37
N GLU A 61 17.86 -0.37 5.70
CA GLU A 61 18.77 0.15 4.68
C GLU A 61 17.99 0.94 3.62
N SER A 62 18.54 2.07 3.16
CA SER A 62 17.84 3.05 2.32
C SER A 62 17.20 2.44 1.07
N ASP A 63 17.87 1.46 0.48
CA ASP A 63 17.41 0.77 -0.72
C ASP A 63 16.21 -0.12 -0.41
N ILE A 64 16.25 -0.84 0.71
CA ILE A 64 15.15 -1.71 1.18
C ILE A 64 13.95 -0.86 1.56
N GLU A 65 14.17 0.23 2.31
CA GLU A 65 13.11 1.15 2.71
C GLU A 65 12.40 1.75 1.49
N THR A 66 13.18 2.29 0.54
CA THR A 66 12.64 2.90 -0.67
C THR A 66 11.89 1.88 -1.54
N MET A 67 12.41 0.66 -1.69
CA MET A 67 11.74 -0.41 -2.45
C MET A 67 10.47 -0.89 -1.75
N GLY A 68 10.49 -1.01 -0.43
CA GLY A 68 9.35 -1.38 0.39
C GLY A 68 8.21 -0.38 0.28
N LEU A 69 8.49 0.91 0.50
CA LEU A 69 7.50 1.98 0.40
C LEU A 69 6.91 2.09 -1.02
N LYS A 70 7.72 1.92 -2.07
CA LYS A 70 7.21 1.86 -3.46
C LYS A 70 6.28 0.67 -3.65
N THR A 71 6.61 -0.48 -3.06
CA THR A 71 5.77 -1.68 -3.11
C THR A 71 4.44 -1.44 -2.42
N ASP A 72 4.43 -0.76 -1.27
CA ASP A 72 3.19 -0.38 -0.57
C ASP A 72 2.31 0.53 -1.44
N VAL A 73 2.89 1.57 -2.08
CA VAL A 73 2.15 2.45 -2.99
C VAL A 73 1.55 1.68 -4.15
N LEU A 74 2.34 0.78 -4.77
CA LEU A 74 1.88 -0.05 -5.88
C LEU A 74 0.73 -0.96 -5.45
N LEU A 75 0.89 -1.69 -4.34
CA LEU A 75 -0.12 -2.63 -3.85
C LEU A 75 -1.39 -1.92 -3.40
N ALA A 76 -1.31 -0.78 -2.72
CA ALA A 76 -2.47 -0.01 -2.31
C ALA A 76 -3.23 0.55 -3.52
N ALA A 77 -2.53 1.15 -4.49
CA ALA A 77 -3.16 1.74 -5.67
C ALA A 77 -3.76 0.70 -6.61
N TYR A 78 -3.02 -0.37 -6.93
CA TYR A 78 -3.54 -1.44 -7.78
C TYR A 78 -4.55 -2.31 -7.06
N GLY A 79 -4.37 -2.54 -5.75
CA GLY A 79 -5.35 -3.22 -4.91
C GLY A 79 -6.70 -2.53 -5.03
N TYR A 80 -6.76 -1.22 -4.79
CA TYR A 80 -7.99 -0.46 -4.96
C TYR A 80 -8.60 -0.60 -6.37
N LYS A 81 -7.80 -0.50 -7.43
CA LYS A 81 -8.29 -0.59 -8.81
C LYS A 81 -8.78 -1.97 -9.25
N LEU A 82 -8.21 -3.03 -8.69
CA LEU A 82 -8.45 -4.41 -9.11
C LEU A 82 -9.42 -5.14 -8.18
N MET A 83 -9.76 -4.55 -7.05
CA MET A 83 -10.65 -5.11 -6.06
C MET A 83 -12.09 -4.67 -6.34
N ASP A 84 -13.03 -5.57 -6.14
CA ASP A 84 -14.46 -5.30 -6.32
C ASP A 84 -15.06 -4.90 -4.98
N GLU A 85 -15.53 -3.64 -4.88
CA GLU A 85 -16.12 -3.07 -3.66
C GLU A 85 -17.30 -3.91 -3.14
N THR A 86 -18.06 -4.56 -4.03
CA THR A 86 -19.21 -5.39 -3.63
C THR A 86 -18.76 -6.66 -2.89
N VAL A 87 -17.69 -7.29 -3.37
CA VAL A 87 -17.09 -8.49 -2.73
C VAL A 87 -16.48 -8.11 -1.38
N VAL A 88 -15.79 -6.96 -1.29
CA VAL A 88 -15.25 -6.49 -0.01
C VAL A 88 -16.36 -6.24 1.00
N HIS A 89 -17.44 -5.60 0.56
CA HIS A 89 -18.60 -5.34 1.40
C HIS A 89 -19.22 -6.65 1.91
N GLU A 90 -19.36 -7.67 1.05
CA GLU A 90 -19.82 -8.99 1.44
C GLU A 90 -18.91 -9.63 2.49
N VAL A 91 -17.59 -9.62 2.28
CA VAL A 91 -16.61 -10.23 3.20
C VAL A 91 -16.60 -9.55 4.57
N ILE A 92 -16.66 -8.21 4.62
CA ILE A 92 -16.63 -7.46 5.88
C ILE A 92 -17.88 -7.72 6.73
N HIS A 93 -19.03 -7.90 6.08
CA HIS A 93 -20.32 -8.11 6.76
C HIS A 93 -20.73 -9.60 6.82
N ASN A 94 -19.84 -10.53 6.46
CA ASN A 94 -20.11 -11.96 6.56
C ASN A 94 -19.85 -12.42 8.01
N ASP A 95 -20.95 -12.68 8.72
CA ASP A 95 -20.95 -13.23 10.08
C ASP A 95 -21.29 -14.74 10.11
N GLU A 96 -21.23 -15.42 8.97
CA GLU A 96 -21.55 -16.87 8.88
C GLU A 96 -20.44 -17.74 9.48
N PHE A 97 -19.21 -17.24 9.52
CA PHE A 97 -18.06 -17.95 10.05
C PHE A 97 -17.93 -17.77 11.57
N GLU A 98 -17.51 -18.84 12.26
CA GLU A 98 -17.19 -18.78 13.70
C GLU A 98 -16.06 -17.77 14.03
N HIS A 99 -15.18 -17.50 13.05
CA HIS A 99 -14.05 -16.58 13.19
C HIS A 99 -14.01 -15.54 12.04
N PRO A 100 -14.88 -14.52 12.04
CA PRO A 100 -14.97 -13.53 10.95
C PRO A 100 -13.66 -12.79 10.69
N ASN A 101 -12.94 -12.41 11.76
CA ASN A 101 -11.65 -11.71 11.63
C ASN A 101 -10.59 -12.56 10.90
N PHE A 102 -10.56 -13.87 11.14
CA PHE A 102 -9.61 -14.76 10.47
C PHE A 102 -9.96 -14.91 8.99
N PHE A 103 -11.26 -15.02 8.67
CA PHE A 103 -11.74 -15.03 7.29
C PHE A 103 -11.35 -13.74 6.55
N GLN A 104 -11.57 -12.57 7.16
CA GLN A 104 -11.18 -11.28 6.58
C GLN A 104 -9.65 -11.20 6.36
N GLN A 105 -8.84 -11.68 7.30
CA GLN A 105 -7.39 -11.73 7.16
C GLN A 105 -6.94 -12.64 6.01
N LEU A 106 -7.54 -13.82 5.88
CA LEU A 106 -7.27 -14.74 4.77
C LEU A 106 -7.66 -14.13 3.42
N PHE A 107 -8.84 -13.54 3.34
CA PHE A 107 -9.30 -12.85 2.14
C PHE A 107 -8.32 -11.75 1.73
N LYS A 108 -7.93 -10.88 2.67
CA LYS A 108 -6.97 -9.81 2.42
C LYS A 108 -5.62 -10.35 1.92
N LEU A 109 -5.10 -11.39 2.57
CA LEU A 109 -3.84 -12.03 2.18
C LEU A 109 -3.91 -12.60 0.75
N LEU A 110 -5.00 -13.29 0.40
CA LEU A 110 -5.20 -13.87 -0.93
C LEU A 110 -5.36 -12.80 -2.01
N GLU A 111 -6.08 -11.71 -1.70
CA GLU A 111 -6.23 -10.57 -2.60
C GLU A 111 -4.89 -9.88 -2.87
N ASP A 112 -4.06 -9.68 -1.85
CA ASP A 112 -2.73 -9.10 -2.03
C ASP A 112 -1.84 -10.01 -2.91
N MET A 113 -1.90 -11.34 -2.73
CA MET A 113 -1.21 -12.29 -3.63
C MET A 113 -1.75 -12.23 -5.06
N ARG A 114 -3.06 -12.10 -5.25
CA ARG A 114 -3.70 -11.98 -6.58
C ARG A 114 -3.22 -10.72 -7.31
N VAL A 115 -3.23 -9.57 -6.63
CA VAL A 115 -2.77 -8.29 -7.15
C VAL A 115 -1.28 -8.35 -7.49
N PHE A 116 -0.47 -8.91 -6.60
CA PHE A 116 0.96 -9.10 -6.83
C PHE A 116 1.22 -9.96 -8.08
N LYS A 117 0.52 -11.08 -8.22
CA LYS A 117 0.64 -11.95 -9.41
C LYS A 117 0.23 -11.22 -10.69
N PHE A 118 -0.85 -10.44 -10.66
CA PHE A 118 -1.28 -9.65 -11.81
C PHE A 118 -0.18 -8.69 -12.30
N TYR A 119 0.50 -8.00 -11.36
CA TYR A 119 1.62 -7.13 -11.67
C TYR A 119 2.82 -7.89 -12.27
N TYR A 120 3.24 -8.99 -11.64
CA TYR A 120 4.39 -9.79 -12.12
C TYR A 120 4.17 -10.39 -13.50
N VAL A 121 2.98 -10.95 -13.75
CA VAL A 121 2.61 -11.51 -15.04
C VAL A 121 2.67 -10.43 -16.12
N ARG A 122 2.09 -9.25 -15.87
CA ARG A 122 2.08 -8.14 -16.84
C ARG A 122 3.48 -7.64 -17.18
N LYS A 123 4.35 -7.48 -16.18
CA LYS A 123 5.77 -7.11 -16.39
C LYS A 123 6.52 -8.12 -17.26
N THR A 124 6.20 -9.42 -17.13
CA THR A 124 6.81 -10.49 -17.93
C THR A 124 6.32 -10.46 -19.39
N PHE A 125 5.07 -10.06 -19.64
CA PHE A 125 4.54 -9.87 -20.99
C PHE A 125 5.11 -8.63 -21.68
N ASP A 126 5.17 -7.48 -20.98
CA ASP A 126 5.68 -6.23 -21.55
C ASP A 126 7.18 -6.33 -21.91
N ASN A 127 7.99 -7.00 -21.08
CA ASN A 127 9.42 -7.24 -21.38
C ASN A 127 9.65 -8.15 -22.61
N LYS A 128 8.70 -9.04 -22.94
CA LYS A 128 8.77 -9.87 -24.17
C LYS A 128 8.41 -9.09 -25.43
N CYS A 129 7.67 -7.99 -25.32
CA CYS A 129 7.35 -7.12 -26.45
C CYS A 129 8.52 -6.19 -26.83
N HIS A 130 9.38 -5.82 -25.87
CA HIS A 130 10.53 -4.93 -26.12
C HIS A 130 11.79 -5.63 -26.66
N THR A 131 11.79 -6.95 -26.82
CA THR A 131 12.93 -7.73 -27.35
C THR A 131 12.73 -8.18 -28.80
N LYS A 132 11.73 -7.63 -29.51
CA LYS A 132 11.50 -7.85 -30.94
C LYS A 132 11.56 -6.54 -31.72
N THR A 133 12.76 -5.98 -31.84
CA THR A 133 13.17 -5.01 -32.86
C THR A 133 14.67 -5.12 -33.03
#